data_AF-A0A2E3EQI3-F1
#
_entry.id   AF-A0A2E3EQI3-F1
#
_cell.length_a   1.000
_cell.length_b   1.000
_cell.length_c   1.000
_cell.angle_alpha   90.00
_cell.angle_beta   90.00
_cell.angle_gamma   90.00
#
_symmetry.space_group_name_H-M   'P 1'
#
loop_
_entity.id
_entity.type
_entity.pdbx_description
1 polymer ?
#
loop_
_entity_poly.entity_id
_entity_poly.type
_entity_poly.pdbx_seq_one_letter_code
_entity_poly.pdbx_strand_id
1 'polypeptide(L)'
;MDLDSLIDFANEATEEIAKYTVPVTLSPEKMMANEHVIEALTWDSISYGDEELERVPADKRGIYAFAVCRNNDVLPPHGYVLYIGIAGRDSERALRDRYKDYLNARKVKKRARIARMIGTWHPVLRFYFAPIDDDVSSEPVRKVIESGESVVILCRARGNGSGQNVDDGNP
;
A
#
# COMPACT_ATOMS: atom_id res chain seq x y z
N MET A 1 -22.51 16.20 -35.03
CA MET A 1 -21.65 15.37 -34.17
C MET A 1 -21.73 16.00 -32.81
N ASP A 2 -22.26 15.26 -31.85
CA ASP A 2 -22.41 15.75 -30.49
C ASP A 2 -21.06 15.65 -29.79
N LEU A 3 -20.46 16.80 -29.48
CA LEU A 3 -19.12 16.87 -28.93
C LEU A 3 -19.12 16.60 -27.42
N ASP A 4 -20.24 16.89 -26.74
CA ASP A 4 -20.39 16.72 -25.30
C ASP A 4 -20.43 15.24 -24.94
N SER A 5 -21.18 14.41 -25.67
CA SER A 5 -21.15 12.94 -25.47
C SER A 5 -19.79 12.31 -25.76
N LEU A 6 -19.00 12.86 -26.69
CA LEU A 6 -17.63 12.40 -26.93
C LEU A 6 -16.69 12.78 -25.78
N ILE A 7 -16.88 13.96 -25.18
CA ILE A 7 -16.13 14.43 -24.00
C ILE A 7 -16.49 13.58 -22.78
N ASP A 8 -17.77 13.32 -22.54
CA ASP A 8 -18.23 12.48 -21.43
C ASP A 8 -17.69 11.05 -21.56
N PHE A 9 -17.77 10.45 -22.75
CA PHE A 9 -17.18 9.14 -23.01
C PHE A 9 -15.66 9.13 -22.76
N ALA A 10 -14.94 10.14 -23.25
CA ALA A 10 -13.49 10.25 -23.04
C ALA A 10 -13.14 10.42 -21.54
N ASN A 11 -13.95 11.17 -20.80
CA ASN A 11 -13.79 11.35 -19.36
C ASN A 11 -14.07 10.06 -18.58
N GLU A 12 -15.18 9.38 -18.85
CA GLU A 12 -15.53 8.10 -18.21
C GLU A 12 -14.45 7.03 -18.47
N ALA A 13 -14.00 6.89 -19.71
CA ALA A 13 -12.94 5.94 -20.07
C ALA A 13 -11.61 6.29 -19.37
N THR A 14 -11.30 7.59 -19.26
CA THR A 14 -10.10 8.05 -18.55
C THR A 14 -10.20 7.77 -17.05
N GLU A 15 -11.34 8.03 -16.43
CA GLU A 15 -11.59 7.75 -15.02
C GLU A 15 -11.52 6.25 -14.71
N GLU A 16 -12.04 5.42 -15.63
CA GLU A 16 -11.99 3.96 -15.51
C GLU A 16 -10.56 3.43 -15.53
N ILE A 17 -9.71 3.96 -16.39
CA ILE A 17 -8.29 3.56 -16.43
C ILE A 17 -7.54 4.17 -15.25
N ALA A 18 -7.81 5.43 -14.90
CA ALA A 18 -7.13 6.16 -13.84
C ALA A 18 -7.30 5.53 -12.45
N LYS A 19 -8.43 4.85 -12.16
CA LYS A 19 -8.58 4.09 -10.91
C LYS A 19 -7.55 2.98 -10.76
N TYR A 20 -7.09 2.38 -11.87
CA TYR A 20 -6.14 1.28 -11.88
C TYR A 20 -4.68 1.71 -12.13
N THR A 21 -4.44 2.98 -12.48
CA THR A 21 -3.09 3.48 -12.68
C THR A 21 -2.33 3.64 -11.36
N VAL A 22 -1.15 3.00 -11.30
CA VAL A 22 -0.21 3.05 -10.18
C VAL A 22 1.18 3.43 -10.73
N PRO A 23 1.66 4.67 -10.54
CA PRO A 23 2.96 5.08 -11.06
C PRO A 23 4.09 4.45 -10.22
N VAL A 24 5.03 3.77 -10.88
CA VAL A 24 6.18 3.11 -10.25
C VAL A 24 7.48 3.77 -10.72
N THR A 25 8.36 4.11 -9.78
CA THR A 25 9.71 4.56 -10.08
C THR A 25 10.67 3.44 -9.71
N LEU A 26 11.53 3.05 -10.66
CA LEU A 26 12.55 2.03 -10.45
C LEU A 26 13.93 2.67 -10.59
N SER A 27 14.76 2.52 -9.55
CA SER A 27 16.15 2.93 -9.57
C SER A 27 17.02 1.67 -9.49
N PRO A 28 17.76 1.30 -10.55
CA PRO A 28 18.61 0.12 -10.54
C PRO A 28 19.62 0.13 -9.40
N GLU A 29 20.24 1.28 -9.13
CA GLU A 29 21.21 1.47 -8.05
C GLU A 29 20.61 1.10 -6.69
N LYS A 30 19.40 1.59 -6.40
CA LYS A 30 18.73 1.33 -5.13
C LYS A 30 18.16 -0.09 -5.05
N MET A 31 17.78 -0.70 -6.17
CA MET A 31 17.35 -2.09 -6.22
C MET A 31 18.50 -3.07 -5.97
N MET A 32 19.73 -2.69 -6.35
CA MET A 32 20.93 -3.51 -6.13
C MET A 32 21.65 -3.21 -4.79
N ALA A 33 21.17 -2.22 -4.03
CA ALA A 33 21.76 -1.87 -2.75
C ALA A 33 21.48 -2.96 -1.71
N ASN A 34 22.54 -3.56 -1.17
CA ASN A 34 22.46 -4.63 -0.16
C ASN A 34 22.69 -4.12 1.27
N GLU A 35 22.67 -2.81 1.48
CA GLU A 35 22.85 -2.20 2.80
C GLU A 35 21.53 -2.23 3.57
N HIS A 36 21.29 -3.32 4.30
CA HIS A 36 20.15 -3.44 5.20
C HIS A 36 20.63 -3.63 6.64
N VAL A 37 20.05 -2.85 7.56
CA VAL A 37 20.41 -2.83 8.98
C VAL A 37 19.86 -4.07 9.73
N ILE A 38 18.99 -4.85 9.08
CA ILE A 38 18.33 -6.03 9.67
C ILE A 38 18.79 -7.28 8.93
N GLU A 39 19.25 -8.28 9.69
CA GLU A 39 19.53 -9.61 9.18
C GLU A 39 18.24 -10.23 8.64
N ALA A 40 18.26 -10.61 7.36
CA ALA A 40 17.20 -11.23 6.56
C ALA A 40 15.81 -11.41 7.23
N LEU A 41 14.81 -10.66 6.74
CA LEU A 41 13.42 -10.85 7.14
C LEU A 41 12.83 -12.13 6.54
N THR A 42 12.19 -12.96 7.38
CA THR A 42 11.43 -14.12 6.92
C THR A 42 10.00 -13.69 6.61
N TRP A 43 9.71 -13.47 5.33
CA TRP A 43 8.40 -13.05 4.85
C TRP A 43 7.48 -14.24 4.60
N ASP A 44 6.24 -14.15 5.06
CA ASP A 44 5.11 -14.97 4.61
C ASP A 44 4.00 -14.05 4.09
N SER A 45 2.98 -14.62 3.41
CA SER A 45 1.84 -13.86 2.90
C SER A 45 0.54 -14.64 2.89
N ILE A 46 -0.55 -13.89 3.03
CA ILE A 46 -1.92 -14.37 2.81
C ILE A 46 -2.63 -13.51 1.77
N SER A 47 -3.70 -14.05 1.20
CA SER A 47 -4.62 -13.27 0.38
C SER A 47 -5.37 -12.26 1.27
N TYR A 48 -5.80 -11.12 0.71
CA TYR A 48 -6.62 -10.18 1.47
C TYR A 48 -8.00 -10.81 1.77
N GLY A 49 -8.35 -10.92 3.04
CA GLY A 49 -9.56 -11.59 3.53
C GLY A 49 -9.38 -12.09 4.95
N ASP A 50 -10.39 -12.74 5.52
CA ASP A 50 -10.33 -13.35 6.85
C ASP A 50 -10.07 -14.87 6.82
N GLU A 51 -10.17 -15.50 5.65
CA GLU A 51 -9.99 -16.94 5.45
C GLU A 51 -8.66 -17.48 6.00
N GLU A 52 -7.57 -16.73 5.83
CA GLU A 52 -6.22 -17.14 6.22
C GLU A 52 -5.71 -16.38 7.46
N LEU A 53 -6.60 -15.69 8.19
CA LEU A 53 -6.24 -14.78 9.28
C LEU A 53 -5.38 -15.43 10.38
N GLU A 54 -5.60 -16.72 10.62
CA GLU A 54 -4.88 -17.48 11.65
C GLU A 54 -3.39 -17.65 11.34
N ARG A 55 -2.98 -17.56 10.07
CA ARG A 55 -1.58 -17.62 9.65
C ARG A 55 -0.79 -16.37 10.05
N VAL A 56 -1.47 -15.24 10.26
CA VAL A 56 -0.82 -14.00 10.71
C VAL A 56 -0.56 -14.09 12.22
N PRO A 57 0.67 -13.88 12.73
CA PRO A 57 0.94 -13.99 14.17
C PRO A 57 0.15 -13.00 15.04
N ALA A 58 -0.41 -13.50 16.15
CA ALA A 58 -1.22 -12.71 17.10
C ALA A 58 -0.44 -12.18 18.31
N ASP A 59 0.80 -12.60 18.45
CA ASP A 59 1.68 -12.34 19.59
C ASP A 59 2.98 -11.64 19.20
N LYS A 60 3.24 -11.51 17.89
CA LYS A 60 4.45 -10.88 17.37
C LYS A 60 4.14 -9.55 16.70
N ARG A 61 4.97 -8.54 16.99
CA ARG A 61 5.10 -7.34 16.17
C ARG A 61 5.83 -7.68 14.86
N GLY A 62 5.93 -6.71 13.94
CA GLY A 62 6.71 -6.92 12.73
C GLY A 62 6.45 -5.91 11.63
N ILE A 63 7.06 -6.16 10.47
CA ILE A 63 6.80 -5.39 9.24
C ILE A 63 5.70 -6.09 8.46
N TYR A 64 4.89 -5.31 7.77
CA TYR A 64 3.95 -5.82 6.80
C TYR A 64 3.89 -4.95 5.55
N ALA A 65 3.51 -5.55 4.44
CA ALA A 65 3.29 -4.87 3.17
C ALA A 65 2.03 -5.36 2.49
N PHE A 66 1.33 -4.46 1.82
CA PHE A 66 0.31 -4.81 0.84
C PHE A 66 0.92 -4.74 -0.55
N ALA A 67 0.79 -5.82 -1.29
CA ALA A 67 1.27 -5.89 -2.67
C ALA A 67 0.20 -6.46 -3.59
N VAL A 68 0.13 -5.94 -4.81
CA VAL A 68 -0.61 -6.57 -5.89
C VAL A 68 0.26 -7.65 -6.47
N CYS A 69 -0.18 -8.89 -6.35
CA CYS A 69 0.53 -10.06 -6.85
C CYS A 69 -0.47 -11.18 -7.11
N ARG A 70 -0.34 -11.84 -8.25
CA ARG A 70 -1.07 -13.06 -8.57
C ARG A 70 -0.08 -14.11 -9.03
N ASN A 71 0.12 -15.13 -8.21
CA ASN A 71 0.85 -16.33 -8.62
C ASN A 71 0.06 -17.01 -9.74
N ASN A 72 0.72 -17.29 -10.85
CA ASN A 72 0.19 -18.16 -11.89
C ASN A 72 1.37 -18.89 -12.55
N ASP A 73 1.11 -20.05 -13.14
CA ASP A 73 2.17 -20.92 -13.70
C ASP A 73 2.58 -20.56 -15.14
N VAL A 74 1.90 -19.57 -15.74
CA VAL A 74 2.04 -19.14 -17.13
C VAL A 74 2.91 -17.89 -17.28
N LEU A 75 2.84 -16.96 -16.31
CA LEU A 75 3.53 -15.69 -16.31
C LEU A 75 4.63 -15.68 -15.24
N PRO A 76 5.73 -14.95 -15.46
CA PRO A 76 6.74 -14.74 -14.43
C PRO A 76 6.13 -14.15 -13.15
N PRO A 77 6.74 -14.43 -11.99
CA PRO A 77 6.39 -13.76 -10.73
C PRO A 77 6.47 -12.24 -10.91
N HIS A 78 5.42 -11.56 -10.49
CA HIS A 78 5.34 -10.11 -10.50
C HIS A 78 4.64 -9.65 -9.23
N GLY A 79 5.10 -8.53 -8.69
CA GLY A 79 4.57 -8.00 -7.44
C GLY A 79 4.87 -6.51 -7.32
N TYR A 80 3.86 -5.73 -6.93
CA TYR A 80 3.99 -4.30 -6.72
C TYR A 80 3.55 -3.94 -5.31
N VAL A 81 4.49 -3.48 -4.48
CA VAL A 81 4.20 -3.01 -3.12
C VAL A 81 3.47 -1.66 -3.18
N LEU A 82 2.24 -1.65 -2.70
CA LEU A 82 1.38 -0.45 -2.65
C LEU A 82 1.43 0.27 -1.30
N TYR A 83 1.78 -0.46 -0.24
CA TYR A 83 1.86 0.07 1.11
C TYR A 83 2.78 -0.80 1.96
N ILE A 84 3.58 -0.19 2.83
CA ILE A 84 4.39 -0.88 3.83
C ILE A 84 4.17 -0.20 5.19
N GLY A 85 4.21 -0.97 6.26
CA GLY A 85 4.01 -0.46 7.61
C GLY A 85 4.64 -1.35 8.67
N ILE A 86 4.62 -0.84 9.91
CA ILE A 86 5.14 -1.54 11.09
C ILE A 86 3.97 -1.79 12.04
N ALA A 87 3.76 -3.04 12.43
CA ALA A 87 2.90 -3.40 13.55
C ALA A 87 3.73 -3.30 14.84
N GLY A 88 3.12 -2.80 15.90
CA GLY A 88 3.79 -2.68 17.20
C GLY A 88 4.99 -1.73 17.27
N ARG A 89 5.01 -0.65 16.49
CA ARG A 89 6.12 0.33 16.49
C ARG A 89 6.35 0.96 17.87
N ASP A 90 5.27 1.46 18.46
CA ASP A 90 5.25 2.20 19.74
C ASP A 90 4.18 1.58 20.66
N SER A 91 3.91 0.28 20.51
CA SER A 91 2.81 -0.41 21.19
C SER A 91 3.01 -1.92 21.14
N GLU A 92 2.39 -2.67 22.06
CA GLU A 92 2.34 -4.14 22.06
C GLU A 92 1.39 -4.76 21.02
N ARG A 93 1.08 -4.03 19.94
CA ARG A 93 0.11 -4.50 18.94
C ARG A 93 0.75 -5.47 17.95
N ALA A 94 0.27 -6.69 17.96
CA ALA A 94 0.70 -7.73 17.03
C ALA A 94 0.28 -7.50 15.58
N LEU A 95 0.91 -8.24 14.66
CA LEU A 95 0.62 -8.24 13.23
C LEU A 95 -0.86 -8.56 12.95
N ARG A 96 -1.44 -9.57 13.61
CA ARG A 96 -2.85 -9.94 13.40
C ARG A 96 -3.81 -8.83 13.80
N ASP A 97 -3.56 -8.14 14.91
CA ASP A 97 -4.38 -7.00 15.33
C ASP A 97 -4.29 -5.85 14.34
N ARG A 98 -3.09 -5.61 13.80
CA ARG A 98 -2.89 -4.61 12.77
C ARG A 98 -3.63 -4.99 11.49
N TYR A 99 -3.58 -6.25 11.07
CA TYR A 99 -4.29 -6.73 9.89
C TYR A 99 -5.82 -6.62 10.04
N LYS A 100 -6.38 -6.95 11.21
CA LYS A 100 -7.80 -6.76 11.53
C LYS A 100 -8.27 -5.31 11.38
N ASP A 101 -7.39 -4.30 11.53
CA ASP A 101 -7.75 -2.91 11.26
C ASP A 101 -8.10 -2.68 9.79
N TYR A 102 -7.49 -3.44 8.88
CA TYR A 102 -7.73 -3.37 7.43
C TYR A 102 -8.96 -4.14 7.00
N LEU A 103 -9.39 -5.15 7.75
CA LEU A 103 -10.69 -5.81 7.54
C LEU A 103 -11.86 -4.96 8.05
N ASN A 104 -11.59 -3.98 8.93
CA ASN A 104 -12.62 -3.10 9.49
C ASN A 104 -12.91 -1.90 8.60
N ALA A 105 -14.03 -1.96 7.86
CA ALA A 105 -14.45 -0.89 6.95
C ALA A 105 -14.51 0.51 7.61
N ARG A 106 -14.93 0.62 8.87
CA ARG A 106 -14.99 1.90 9.59
C ARG A 106 -13.60 2.49 9.83
N LYS A 107 -12.60 1.65 10.12
CA LYS A 107 -11.21 2.09 10.30
C LYS A 107 -10.56 2.43 8.96
N VAL A 108 -10.81 1.61 7.94
CA VAL A 108 -10.28 1.81 6.59
C VAL A 108 -10.80 3.09 5.93
N LYS A 109 -12.10 3.39 6.05
CA LYS A 109 -12.71 4.60 5.46
C LYS A 109 -12.07 5.91 5.94
N LYS A 110 -11.47 5.93 7.14
CA LYS A 110 -10.71 7.09 7.64
C LYS A 110 -9.37 7.30 6.94
N ARG A 111 -8.89 6.32 6.19
CA ARG A 111 -7.59 6.29 5.51
C ARG A 111 -7.83 6.21 4.00
N ALA A 112 -8.17 7.33 3.38
CA ALA A 112 -8.60 7.40 1.97
C ALA A 112 -7.72 6.59 0.99
N ARG A 113 -6.38 6.67 1.14
CA ARG A 113 -5.42 5.91 0.30
C ARG A 113 -5.54 4.40 0.48
N ILE A 114 -5.67 3.94 1.72
CA ILE A 114 -5.84 2.52 2.05
C ILE A 114 -7.20 2.03 1.59
N ALA A 115 -8.26 2.85 1.78
CA ALA A 115 -9.60 2.53 1.29
C ALA A 115 -9.61 2.35 -0.23
N ARG A 116 -8.95 3.24 -0.98
CA ARG A 116 -8.77 3.10 -2.42
C ARG A 116 -8.00 1.83 -2.77
N MET A 117 -6.87 1.58 -2.11
CA MET A 117 -6.05 0.39 -2.35
C MET A 117 -6.87 -0.91 -2.17
N ILE A 118 -7.52 -1.08 -1.01
CA ILE A 118 -8.32 -2.27 -0.73
C ILE A 118 -9.51 -2.35 -1.69
N GLY A 119 -10.30 -1.28 -1.83
CA GLY A 119 -11.49 -1.29 -2.68
C GLY A 119 -11.18 -1.61 -4.14
N THR A 120 -10.03 -1.17 -4.64
CA THR A 120 -9.62 -1.39 -6.04
C THR A 120 -8.96 -2.75 -6.25
N TRP A 121 -8.09 -3.18 -5.33
CA TRP A 121 -7.16 -4.27 -5.59
C TRP A 121 -7.44 -5.55 -4.80
N HIS A 122 -8.41 -5.57 -3.88
CA HIS A 122 -8.65 -6.71 -2.98
C HIS A 122 -8.64 -8.12 -3.64
N PRO A 123 -9.11 -8.35 -4.89
CA PRO A 123 -9.10 -9.70 -5.46
C PRO A 123 -7.69 -10.24 -5.77
N VAL A 124 -6.71 -9.35 -5.89
CA VAL A 124 -5.30 -9.66 -6.20
C VAL A 124 -4.34 -9.05 -5.16
N LEU A 125 -4.89 -8.61 -4.03
CA LEU A 125 -4.13 -7.98 -2.96
C LEU A 125 -3.65 -9.05 -1.99
N ARG A 126 -2.34 -9.06 -1.73
CA ARG A 126 -1.73 -9.91 -0.71
C ARG A 126 -1.24 -9.08 0.46
N PHE A 127 -1.38 -9.64 1.65
CA PHE A 127 -0.78 -9.12 2.87
C PHE A 127 0.47 -9.93 3.19
N TYR A 128 1.63 -9.32 2.95
CA TYR A 128 2.93 -9.85 3.33
C TYR A 128 3.26 -9.41 4.75
N PHE A 129 3.87 -10.29 5.54
CA PHE A 129 4.30 -9.98 6.89
C PHE A 129 5.60 -10.70 7.23
N ALA A 130 6.42 -10.04 8.03
CA ALA A 130 7.64 -10.58 8.61
C ALA A 130 7.61 -10.29 10.12
N PRO A 131 7.41 -11.31 10.97
CA PRO A 131 7.52 -11.16 12.41
C PRO A 131 8.93 -10.72 12.80
N ILE A 132 9.02 -9.89 13.83
CA ILE A 132 10.29 -9.39 14.34
C ILE A 132 10.34 -9.71 15.82
N ASP A 133 11.50 -10.17 16.29
CA ASP A 133 11.72 -10.47 17.70
C ASP A 133 11.75 -9.20 18.56
N ASP A 134 11.45 -9.38 19.84
CA ASP A 134 11.17 -8.28 20.77
C ASP A 134 12.43 -7.46 21.10
N ASP A 135 13.60 -8.04 20.89
CA ASP A 135 14.92 -7.44 21.07
C ASP A 135 15.35 -6.53 19.91
N VAL A 136 14.73 -6.64 18.73
CA VAL A 136 15.06 -5.80 17.57
C VAL A 136 14.40 -4.42 17.65
N SER A 137 15.17 -3.37 17.93
CA SER A 137 14.65 -2.00 17.98
C SER A 137 13.85 -1.59 16.71
N SER A 138 12.82 -0.76 16.88
CA SER A 138 11.97 -0.26 15.78
C SER A 138 12.69 0.75 14.87
N GLU A 139 13.82 1.31 15.28
CA GLU A 139 14.59 2.30 14.53
C GLU A 139 15.29 1.71 13.27
N PRO A 140 16.02 0.59 13.34
CA PRO A 140 16.49 -0.15 12.16
C PRO A 140 15.35 -0.48 11.17
N VAL A 141 14.21 -0.93 11.70
CA VAL A 141 13.01 -1.32 10.93
C VAL A 141 12.47 -0.12 10.16
N ARG A 142 12.45 1.04 10.81
CA ARG A 142 12.04 2.30 10.22
C ARG A 142 12.96 2.74 9.09
N LYS A 143 14.28 2.65 9.29
CA LYS A 143 15.27 2.99 8.25
C LYS A 143 15.14 2.12 7.01
N VAL A 144 14.78 0.83 7.15
CA VAL A 144 14.50 -0.05 6.00
C VAL A 144 13.29 0.45 5.21
N ILE A 145 12.23 0.89 5.89
CA ILE A 145 11.06 1.46 5.21
C ILE A 145 11.40 2.78 4.52
N GLU A 146 12.11 3.68 5.21
CA GLU A 146 12.48 5.02 4.70
C GLU A 146 13.50 4.96 3.54
N SER A 147 14.47 4.04 3.59
CA SER A 147 15.40 3.79 2.48
C SER A 147 14.73 3.05 1.32
N GLY A 148 13.80 2.14 1.63
CA GLY A 148 12.95 1.42 0.69
C GLY A 148 11.90 2.28 -0.01
N GLU A 149 11.66 3.53 0.41
CA GLU A 149 10.74 4.49 -0.23
C GLU A 149 11.08 4.79 -1.71
N SER A 150 12.20 4.27 -2.19
CA SER A 150 12.60 4.37 -3.59
C SER A 150 12.01 3.30 -4.50
N VAL A 151 11.48 2.21 -3.91
CA VAL A 151 10.76 1.11 -4.59
C VAL A 151 9.28 1.08 -4.18
N VAL A 152 8.94 1.70 -3.05
CA VAL A 152 7.56 1.75 -2.54
C VAL A 152 6.75 2.83 -3.27
N ILE A 153 5.71 2.36 -3.94
CA ILE A 153 4.79 3.21 -4.70
C ILE A 153 3.90 3.96 -3.73
N LEU A 154 4.29 5.19 -3.40
CA LEU A 154 3.34 6.16 -2.85
C LEU A 154 2.36 6.52 -3.96
N CYS A 155 1.15 5.94 -3.91
CA CYS A 155 -0.03 6.44 -4.62
C CYS A 155 -0.19 7.93 -4.29
N ARG A 156 0.38 8.79 -5.13
CA ARG A 156 0.18 10.24 -5.08
C ARG A 156 -1.21 10.49 -5.65
N ALA A 157 -2.22 10.50 -4.77
CA ALA A 157 -3.50 11.10 -5.12
C ALA A 157 -3.19 12.56 -5.51
N ARG A 158 -3.31 12.89 -6.80
CA ARG A 158 -3.36 14.29 -7.22
C ARG A 158 -4.61 14.85 -6.57
N GLY A 159 -4.44 15.68 -5.53
CA GLY A 159 -5.50 16.59 -5.14
C GLY A 159 -5.65 17.57 -6.30
N ASN A 160 -6.84 17.62 -6.91
CA ASN A 160 -7.20 18.70 -7.82
C ASN A 160 -7.23 19.99 -7.00
N GLY A 161 -6.11 20.71 -7.00
CA GLY A 161 -6.07 22.10 -6.59
C GLY A 161 -6.66 22.95 -7.69
N SER A 162 -8.00 23.02 -7.78
CA SER A 162 -8.66 24.17 -8.41
C SER A 162 -8.67 25.29 -7.38
N GLY A 163 -7.52 25.97 -7.23
CA GLY A 163 -7.47 27.28 -6.61
C GLY A 163 -8.08 28.28 -7.59
N GLN A 164 -9.41 28.47 -7.52
CA GLN A 164 -10.00 29.72 -7.98
C GLN A 164 -9.88 30.72 -6.83
N ASN A 165 -8.94 31.65 -6.99
CA ASN A 165 -9.00 32.94 -6.34
C ASN A 165 -10.21 33.67 -6.91
N VAL A 166 -11.29 33.74 -6.15
CA VAL A 166 -12.25 34.84 -6.22
C VAL A 166 -12.64 35.11 -4.77
N ASP A 167 -12.11 36.19 -4.21
CA ASP A 167 -12.96 37.03 -3.38
C ASP A 167 -12.72 38.47 -3.78
N ASP A 168 -13.75 38.99 -4.43
CA ASP A 168 -13.92 40.34 -4.88
C ASP A 168 -14.05 41.28 -3.68
N GLY A 169 -13.58 42.51 -3.87
CA GLY A 169 -13.71 43.54 -2.86
C GLY A 169 -15.15 43.93 -2.54
N ASN A 170 -15.29 44.33 -1.26
CA ASN A 170 -16.10 45.43 -0.74
C ASN A 170 -17.63 45.22 -0.60
N PRO A 171 -18.31 45.94 0.32
CA PRO A 171 -18.07 47.33 0.76
C PRO A 171 -17.34 47.53 2.10
#